data_AF-A0A973I516-F1
#
_entry.id   AF-A0A973I516-F1
#
_cell.length_a   1.000
_cell.length_b   1.000
_cell.length_c   1.000
_cell.angle_alpha   90.00
_cell.angle_beta   90.00
_cell.angle_gamma   90.00
#
_symmetry.space_group_name_H-M   'P 1'
#
loop_
_entity.id
_entity.type
_entity.pdbx_description
1 polymer ?
#
loop_
_entity_poly.entity_id
_entity_poly.type
_entity_poly.pdbx_seq_one_letter_code
_entity_poly.pdbx_strand_id
1 'polypeptide(L)'
;QYATLPDATLPELHIVAKNSANVTTVNYHDSFAKLNASSIVVTAPTEDGTTYGADGVALLNLNAIMATGSFNPYQESNVIQRGEFSYQLSAADRFNYIKDQNSLVGPFTADINLAVTQVADSDLVAGINLPIIEPSGAKIRFGRAVLKNAFGPDKQNLAMPFELQYWDGTRFALNILDNTLDNCSSGFTAALALPLSIPTSVISVSDVSGGLGNVLLSAPNPNQMGDIKVTLEVDDWLKSIGLLNPTGTATFGRYRGNDRVIYWREVKN
;
A
#
# COMPACT_ATOMS: atom_id res chain seq x y z
N GLN A 1 2.10 -7.61 -2.07
CA GLN A 1 2.77 -7.53 -3.38
C GLN A 1 1.98 -6.54 -4.22
N TYR A 2 2.51 -5.34 -4.48
CA TYR A 2 1.74 -4.29 -5.15
C TYR A 2 1.68 -4.51 -6.66
N ALA A 3 0.52 -4.23 -7.25
CA ALA A 3 0.27 -4.39 -8.66
C ALA A 3 1.18 -3.48 -9.48
N THR A 4 2.01 -4.08 -10.33
CA THR A 4 2.66 -3.39 -11.43
C THR A 4 1.58 -2.97 -12.41
N LEU A 5 1.38 -1.65 -12.59
CA LEU A 5 0.58 -1.15 -13.69
C LEU A 5 1.21 -1.69 -15.00
N PRO A 6 0.45 -2.34 -15.90
CA PRO A 6 1.01 -3.08 -17.03
C PRO A 6 1.75 -2.24 -18.07
N ASP A 7 1.76 -0.90 -17.94
CA ASP A 7 2.16 0.02 -19.01
C ASP A 7 2.95 1.25 -18.51
N ALA A 8 3.52 1.18 -17.29
CA ALA A 8 4.37 2.26 -16.80
C ALA A 8 5.79 2.12 -17.37
N THR A 9 6.12 2.90 -18.40
CA THR A 9 7.52 3.11 -18.80
C THR A 9 8.28 3.73 -17.63
N LEU A 10 9.38 3.12 -17.23
CA LEU A 10 10.20 3.64 -16.14
C LEU A 10 10.78 5.01 -16.52
N PRO A 11 10.89 5.94 -15.56
CA PRO A 11 11.49 7.24 -15.84
C PRO A 11 12.93 7.09 -16.35
N GLU A 12 13.30 7.92 -17.31
CA GLU A 12 14.61 7.89 -17.98
C GLU A 12 15.21 9.29 -18.04
N LEU A 13 16.51 9.39 -17.76
CA LEU A 13 17.32 10.58 -17.95
C LEU A 13 18.07 10.47 -19.28
N HIS A 14 17.95 11.50 -20.10
CA HIS A 14 18.81 11.69 -21.27
C HIS A 14 20.01 12.57 -20.88
N ILE A 15 21.21 12.02 -21.03
CA ILE A 15 22.47 12.65 -20.62
C ILE A 15 23.27 12.95 -21.87
N VAL A 16 23.64 14.23 -22.06
CA VAL A 16 24.38 14.70 -23.24
C VAL A 16 25.72 15.29 -22.82
N ALA A 17 26.82 14.67 -23.25
CA ALA A 17 28.17 15.17 -23.03
C ALA A 17 28.45 16.36 -23.98
N LYS A 18 28.85 17.49 -23.40
CA LYS A 18 29.14 18.75 -24.12
C LYS A 18 30.60 19.14 -23.97
N ASN A 19 31.18 19.72 -25.01
CA ASN A 19 32.51 20.36 -24.95
C ASN A 19 32.41 21.78 -24.35
N SER A 20 33.54 22.48 -24.23
CA SER A 20 33.61 23.85 -23.69
C SER A 20 32.85 24.91 -24.52
N ALA A 21 32.43 24.58 -25.75
CA ALA A 21 31.59 25.42 -26.60
C ALA A 21 30.10 24.99 -26.59
N ASN A 22 29.71 24.12 -25.65
CA ASN A 22 28.35 23.58 -25.51
C ASN A 22 27.85 22.74 -26.72
N VAL A 23 28.79 22.17 -27.50
CA VAL A 23 28.48 21.27 -28.62
C VAL A 23 28.58 19.82 -28.15
N THR A 24 27.67 18.95 -28.60
CA THR A 24 27.71 17.51 -28.28
C THR A 24 29.03 16.90 -28.75
N THR A 25 29.71 16.20 -27.86
CA THR A 25 30.99 15.55 -28.17
C THR A 25 30.78 14.30 -29.00
N VAL A 26 31.52 14.15 -30.09
CA VAL A 26 31.48 12.91 -30.91
C VAL A 26 32.52 11.88 -30.49
N ASN A 27 33.58 12.31 -29.79
CA ASN A 27 34.72 11.50 -29.34
C ASN A 27 34.56 10.94 -27.92
N TYR A 28 33.49 11.31 -27.21
CA TYR A 28 33.19 10.80 -25.88
C TYR A 28 32.43 9.47 -26.01
N HIS A 29 33.18 8.40 -26.25
CA HIS A 29 32.70 7.02 -26.36
C HIS A 29 33.81 6.02 -26.01
N ASP A 30 33.46 4.73 -25.91
CA ASP A 30 34.38 3.64 -25.56
C ASP A 30 35.25 3.99 -24.33
N SER A 31 36.57 3.93 -24.43
CA SER A 31 37.48 4.23 -23.32
C SER A 31 37.49 5.69 -22.87
N PHE A 32 36.94 6.62 -23.68
CA PHE A 32 36.82 8.02 -23.31
C PHE A 32 35.55 8.29 -22.49
N ALA A 33 34.50 7.48 -22.64
CA ALA A 33 33.28 7.59 -21.87
C ALA A 33 33.40 6.77 -20.59
N LYS A 34 33.54 7.44 -19.44
CA LYS A 34 33.73 6.76 -18.15
C LYS A 34 32.50 6.87 -17.24
N LEU A 35 31.47 7.62 -17.66
CA LEU A 35 30.16 7.58 -17.03
C LEU A 35 29.63 6.13 -17.04
N ASN A 36 29.06 5.74 -15.92
CA ASN A 36 28.39 4.46 -15.73
C ASN A 36 27.23 4.64 -14.75
N ALA A 37 26.48 3.59 -14.45
CA ALA A 37 25.31 3.70 -13.58
C ALA A 37 25.60 4.30 -12.18
N SER A 38 26.81 4.12 -11.63
CA SER A 38 27.20 4.70 -10.34
C SER A 38 27.61 6.18 -10.41
N SER A 39 27.83 6.70 -11.62
CA SER A 39 28.06 8.12 -11.86
C SER A 39 26.81 8.97 -11.69
N ILE A 40 25.63 8.34 -11.67
CA ILE A 40 24.33 8.98 -11.54
C ILE A 40 23.80 8.69 -10.13
N VAL A 41 23.50 9.75 -9.38
CA VAL A 41 22.88 9.64 -8.05
C VAL A 41 21.53 10.33 -8.09
N VAL A 42 20.49 9.55 -7.81
CA VAL A 42 19.14 10.04 -7.54
C VAL A 42 18.90 9.90 -6.04
N THR A 43 18.60 11.01 -5.37
CA THR A 43 18.36 11.00 -3.93
C THR A 43 16.99 10.39 -3.64
N ALA A 44 16.94 9.48 -2.68
CA ALA A 44 15.70 8.89 -2.19
C ALA A 44 14.83 9.99 -1.53
N PRO A 45 13.62 10.28 -2.04
CA PRO A 45 12.74 11.24 -1.40
C PRO A 45 12.25 10.71 -0.05
N THR A 46 11.99 11.63 0.88
CA THR A 46 11.48 11.32 2.23
C THR A 46 10.05 11.81 2.46
N GLU A 47 9.50 12.57 1.52
CA GLU A 47 8.18 13.18 1.60
C GLU A 47 7.52 13.29 0.21
N ASP A 48 6.20 13.44 0.18
CA ASP A 48 5.43 13.79 -1.02
C ASP A 48 5.76 15.23 -1.45
N GLY A 49 5.72 15.53 -2.74
CA GLY A 49 6.05 16.85 -3.29
C GLY A 49 5.00 17.93 -3.06
N THR A 50 3.73 17.57 -2.85
CA THR A 50 2.61 18.53 -2.80
C THR A 50 1.57 18.28 -1.71
N THR A 51 1.48 17.06 -1.19
CA THR A 51 0.44 16.63 -0.26
C THR A 51 0.89 16.82 1.18
N TYR A 52 0.27 17.79 1.84
CA TYR A 52 0.40 17.97 3.29
C TYR A 52 -0.34 16.89 4.07
N GLY A 53 0.19 16.57 5.25
CA GLY A 53 -0.48 15.75 6.24
C GLY A 53 -1.70 16.42 6.87
N ALA A 54 -2.35 15.71 7.78
CA ALA A 54 -3.53 16.16 8.50
C ALA A 54 -3.29 17.42 9.36
N ASP A 55 -2.03 17.70 9.71
CA ASP A 55 -1.63 18.94 10.39
C ASP A 55 -1.67 20.18 9.48
N GLY A 56 -1.69 20.00 8.16
CA GLY A 56 -1.64 21.08 7.17
C GLY A 56 -0.32 21.85 7.14
N VAL A 57 0.76 21.30 7.71
CA VAL A 57 2.07 21.96 7.85
C VAL A 57 3.19 21.13 7.26
N ALA A 58 3.28 19.84 7.59
CA ALA A 58 4.32 18.95 7.07
C ALA A 58 3.80 18.17 5.85
N LEU A 59 4.67 17.92 4.88
CA LEU A 59 4.36 17.02 3.77
C LEU A 59 4.27 15.57 4.27
N LEU A 60 3.53 14.74 3.55
CA LEU A 60 3.40 13.33 3.91
C LEU A 60 4.73 12.60 3.80
N ASN A 61 5.18 12.02 4.90
CA ASN A 61 6.41 11.25 4.91
C ASN A 61 6.29 9.94 4.13
N LEU A 62 7.35 9.57 3.44
CA LEU A 62 7.50 8.29 2.77
C LEU A 62 8.91 7.72 2.96
N ASN A 63 9.02 6.40 2.84
CA ASN A 63 10.28 5.71 2.74
C ASN A 63 10.49 5.26 1.29
N ALA A 64 11.53 5.78 0.66
CA ALA A 64 11.96 5.36 -0.67
C ALA A 64 13.16 4.42 -0.59
N ILE A 65 13.11 3.33 -1.35
CA ILE A 65 14.24 2.44 -1.61
C ILE A 65 14.58 2.61 -3.08
N MET A 66 15.77 3.15 -3.35
CA MET A 66 16.29 3.34 -4.69
C MET A 66 17.34 2.28 -4.99
N ALA A 67 17.11 1.49 -6.05
CA ALA A 67 18.09 0.58 -6.61
C ALA A 67 18.86 1.26 -7.74
N THR A 68 20.05 0.76 -8.04
CA THR A 68 20.82 1.26 -9.19
C THR A 68 20.05 1.01 -10.48
N GLY A 69 19.83 2.08 -11.25
CA GLY A 69 19.22 2.03 -12.57
C GLY A 69 20.14 1.43 -13.65
N SER A 70 19.61 1.32 -14.86
CA SER A 70 20.37 0.86 -16.02
C SER A 70 20.96 2.05 -16.78
N PHE A 71 22.23 1.96 -17.15
CA PHE A 71 22.94 2.99 -17.90
C PHE A 71 23.39 2.44 -19.25
N ASN A 72 22.95 3.06 -20.34
CA ASN A 72 23.19 2.60 -21.70
C ASN A 72 23.57 3.77 -22.61
N PRO A 73 24.25 3.53 -23.74
CA PRO A 73 24.33 4.51 -24.82
C PRO A 73 22.91 4.89 -25.29
N TYR A 74 22.66 6.17 -25.51
CA TYR A 74 21.37 6.62 -26.05
C TYR A 74 21.23 6.17 -27.49
N GLN A 75 20.03 5.72 -27.86
CA GLN A 75 19.70 5.27 -29.20
C GLN A 75 18.49 6.01 -29.74
N GLU A 76 18.58 6.49 -30.97
CA GLU A 76 17.46 7.02 -31.73
C GLU A 76 17.28 6.18 -32.99
N SER A 77 16.09 5.63 -33.21
CA SER A 77 15.82 4.73 -34.35
C SER A 77 16.82 3.56 -34.48
N ASN A 78 17.23 2.96 -33.36
CA ASN A 78 18.24 1.89 -33.25
C ASN A 78 19.67 2.31 -33.67
N VAL A 79 19.97 3.61 -33.70
CA VAL A 79 21.31 4.14 -33.95
C VAL A 79 21.87 4.77 -32.69
N ILE A 80 23.08 4.36 -32.28
CA ILE A 80 23.78 4.92 -31.14
C ILE A 80 24.18 6.37 -31.44
N GLN A 81 23.76 7.29 -30.58
CA GLN A 81 24.13 8.70 -30.64
C GLN A 81 25.44 8.92 -29.86
N ARG A 82 26.46 9.49 -30.51
CA ARG A 82 27.77 9.72 -29.88
C ARG A 82 27.68 10.83 -28.84
N GLY A 83 28.28 10.60 -27.66
CA GLY A 83 28.25 11.54 -26.55
C GLY A 83 26.90 11.61 -25.83
N GLU A 84 25.98 10.68 -26.10
CA GLU A 84 24.66 10.66 -25.49
C GLU A 84 24.40 9.31 -24.79
N PHE A 85 23.79 9.38 -23.63
CA PHE A 85 23.52 8.23 -22.77
C PHE A 85 22.11 8.30 -22.22
N SER A 86 21.57 7.16 -21.85
CA SER A 86 20.35 7.08 -21.07
C SER A 86 20.57 6.38 -19.74
N TYR A 87 19.94 6.91 -18.70
CA TYR A 87 19.85 6.29 -17.40
C TYR A 87 18.39 6.06 -17.04
N GLN A 88 17.95 4.81 -17.07
CA GLN A 88 16.59 4.43 -16.71
C GLN A 88 16.55 3.97 -15.25
N LEU A 89 15.60 4.49 -14.48
CA LEU A 89 15.39 4.12 -13.08
C LEU A 89 14.98 2.64 -12.93
N SER A 90 15.12 2.08 -11.74
CA SER A 90 14.98 0.65 -11.53
C SER A 90 13.52 0.26 -11.29
N ALA A 91 13.06 -0.82 -11.92
CA ALA A 91 11.78 -1.44 -11.56
C ALA A 91 11.76 -1.99 -10.11
N ALA A 92 12.92 -2.09 -9.47
CA ALA A 92 13.05 -2.47 -8.06
C ALA A 92 12.83 -1.31 -7.09
N ASP A 93 12.71 -0.07 -7.57
CA ASP A 93 12.47 1.11 -6.73
C ASP A 93 11.13 0.98 -6.00
N ARG A 94 11.08 1.37 -4.72
CA ARG A 94 9.88 1.28 -3.87
C ARG A 94 9.64 2.58 -3.13
N PHE A 95 8.39 3.01 -3.09
CA PHE A 95 7.95 4.21 -2.37
C PHE A 95 6.79 3.82 -1.46
N ASN A 96 6.97 3.95 -0.15
CA ASN A 96 5.96 3.58 0.84
C ASN A 96 5.65 4.76 1.75
N TYR A 97 4.42 5.27 1.70
CA TYR A 97 3.96 6.27 2.65
C TYR A 97 3.97 5.73 4.08
N ILE A 98 4.48 6.53 5.00
CA ILE A 98 4.49 6.20 6.42
C ILE A 98 3.07 6.35 6.96
N LYS A 99 2.58 5.29 7.62
CA LYS A 99 1.24 5.25 8.19
C LYS A 99 1.27 5.69 9.64
N ASP A 100 0.86 6.93 9.87
CA ASP A 100 0.75 7.55 11.20
C ASP A 100 -0.51 8.44 11.31
N GLN A 101 -0.62 9.18 12.42
CA GLN A 101 -1.74 10.10 12.64
C GLN A 101 -1.76 11.24 11.62
N ASN A 102 -0.59 11.71 11.16
CA ASN A 102 -0.50 12.81 10.20
C ASN A 102 -0.85 12.33 8.77
N SER A 103 -0.68 11.06 8.48
CA SER A 103 -1.04 10.45 7.19
C SER A 103 -2.54 10.23 6.97
N LEU A 104 -3.39 10.54 7.96
CA LEU A 104 -4.86 10.43 7.86
C LEU A 104 -5.45 11.55 7.01
N VAL A 105 -5.15 11.53 5.71
CA VAL A 105 -5.65 12.49 4.72
C VAL A 105 -6.56 11.81 3.70
N GLY A 106 -7.39 12.61 3.03
CA GLY A 106 -8.26 12.11 1.96
C GLY A 106 -7.45 11.59 0.76
N PRO A 107 -8.10 10.96 -0.23
CA PRO A 107 -7.40 10.42 -1.40
C PRO A 107 -6.63 11.50 -2.16
N PHE A 108 -5.39 11.20 -2.54
CA PHE A 108 -4.51 12.10 -3.29
C PHE A 108 -3.80 11.36 -4.44
N THR A 109 -3.17 12.10 -5.34
CA THR A 109 -2.22 11.52 -6.31
C THR A 109 -0.83 11.70 -5.74
N ALA A 110 -0.06 10.63 -5.61
CA ALA A 110 1.31 10.73 -5.12
C ALA A 110 2.15 11.66 -6.00
N ASP A 111 2.96 12.49 -5.39
CA ASP A 111 3.91 13.35 -6.07
C ASP A 111 5.32 13.03 -5.58
N ILE A 112 6.12 12.36 -6.41
CA ILE A 112 7.40 11.77 -6.03
C ILE A 112 8.52 12.50 -6.74
N ASN A 113 9.07 13.53 -6.10
CA ASN A 113 10.15 14.32 -6.66
C ASN A 113 11.50 13.61 -6.51
N LEU A 114 12.07 13.14 -7.63
CA LEU A 114 13.32 12.40 -7.66
C LEU A 114 14.46 13.32 -8.09
N ALA A 115 15.11 13.94 -7.10
CA ALA A 115 16.21 14.85 -7.34
C ALA A 115 17.46 14.11 -7.81
N VAL A 116 17.94 14.43 -9.02
CA VAL A 116 19.25 13.99 -9.50
C VAL A 116 20.31 14.89 -8.86
N THR A 117 21.13 14.33 -7.98
CA THR A 117 22.14 15.10 -7.23
C THR A 117 23.54 14.90 -7.76
N GLN A 118 23.75 13.91 -8.63
CA GLN A 118 25.03 13.70 -9.29
C GLN A 118 24.84 13.16 -10.70
N VAL A 119 25.57 13.75 -11.64
CA VAL A 119 26.00 13.13 -12.89
C VAL A 119 27.46 13.52 -13.06
N ALA A 120 28.38 12.65 -12.64
CA ALA A 120 29.81 12.99 -12.59
C ALA A 120 30.69 11.87 -13.15
N ASP A 121 31.58 12.25 -14.06
CA ASP A 121 32.65 11.42 -14.55
C ASP A 121 33.74 11.28 -13.48
N SER A 122 34.42 10.14 -13.49
CA SER A 122 35.65 9.85 -12.75
C SER A 122 36.79 10.86 -12.95
N ASP A 123 36.82 11.62 -14.04
CA ASP A 123 37.79 12.70 -14.27
C ASP A 123 37.27 14.11 -13.89
N LEU A 124 36.23 14.15 -13.06
CA LEU A 124 35.68 15.35 -12.43
C LEU A 124 34.89 16.27 -13.36
N VAL A 125 34.60 15.85 -14.60
CA VAL A 125 33.60 16.51 -15.43
C VAL A 125 32.22 16.15 -14.88
N ALA A 126 31.46 17.15 -14.46
CA ALA A 126 30.14 16.98 -13.86
C ALA A 126 29.07 17.75 -14.63
N GLY A 127 27.85 17.20 -14.62
CA GLY A 127 26.66 17.90 -15.09
C GLY A 127 26.38 19.14 -14.24
N ILE A 128 25.89 20.19 -14.90
CA ILE A 128 25.39 21.40 -14.26
C ILE A 128 23.87 21.46 -14.43
N ASN A 129 23.15 22.07 -13.49
CA ASN A 129 21.68 22.18 -13.51
C ASN A 129 20.98 20.80 -13.59
N LEU A 130 21.30 19.91 -12.64
CA LEU A 130 20.71 18.58 -12.60
C LEU A 130 19.18 18.65 -12.37
N PRO A 131 18.39 17.82 -13.05
CA PRO A 131 16.94 17.90 -13.00
C PRO A 131 16.34 17.23 -11.76
N ILE A 132 15.06 17.51 -11.53
CA ILE A 132 14.17 16.68 -10.71
C ILE A 132 13.30 15.89 -11.69
N ILE A 133 13.20 14.58 -11.48
CA ILE A 133 12.29 13.73 -12.26
C ILE A 133 10.94 13.67 -11.52
N GLU A 134 9.87 13.98 -12.24
CA GLU A 134 8.49 14.04 -11.72
C GLU A 134 7.64 12.97 -12.43
N PRO A 135 7.72 11.69 -12.02
CA PRO A 135 6.92 10.62 -12.59
C PRO A 135 5.42 10.84 -12.32
N SER A 136 4.58 10.29 -13.19
CA SER A 136 3.13 10.29 -12.98
C SER A 136 2.76 9.44 -11.76
N GLY A 137 2.07 10.06 -10.80
CA GLY A 137 1.69 9.44 -9.54
C GLY A 137 0.52 8.47 -9.63
N ALA A 138 0.53 7.48 -8.72
CA ALA A 138 -0.63 6.64 -8.44
C ALA A 138 -1.61 7.31 -7.47
N LYS A 139 -2.88 6.91 -7.51
CA LYS A 139 -3.88 7.32 -6.52
C LYS A 139 -3.67 6.57 -5.20
N ILE A 140 -3.43 7.32 -4.12
CA ILE A 140 -3.21 6.79 -2.78
C ILE A 140 -4.43 7.03 -1.90
N ARG A 141 -4.72 6.07 -1.01
CA ARG A 141 -5.81 6.13 -0.03
C ARG A 141 -5.32 5.64 1.32
N PHE A 142 -5.67 6.36 2.38
CA PHE A 142 -5.46 5.86 3.74
C PHE A 142 -6.50 4.76 4.03
N GLY A 143 -6.07 3.49 3.94
CA GLY A 143 -6.93 2.32 4.16
C GLY A 143 -6.93 1.81 5.61
N ARG A 144 -7.93 1.02 5.98
CA ARG A 144 -7.92 0.15 7.17
C ARG A 144 -8.87 -1.04 6.97
N ALA A 145 -8.61 -2.14 7.66
CA ALA A 145 -9.55 -3.22 7.84
C ALA A 145 -10.28 -3.07 9.19
N VAL A 146 -11.55 -3.48 9.25
CA VAL A 146 -12.38 -3.46 10.46
C VAL A 146 -13.10 -4.79 10.59
N LEU A 147 -12.78 -5.56 11.63
CA LEU A 147 -13.51 -6.77 11.98
C LEU A 147 -14.70 -6.42 12.89
N LYS A 148 -15.90 -6.85 12.52
CA LYS A 148 -17.10 -6.62 13.33
C LYS A 148 -17.31 -7.75 14.33
N ASN A 149 -17.95 -7.40 15.44
CA ASN A 149 -18.47 -8.40 16.38
C ASN A 149 -19.57 -9.22 15.71
N ALA A 150 -19.71 -10.47 16.09
CA ALA A 150 -20.79 -11.33 15.65
C ALA A 150 -21.35 -12.15 16.82
N PHE A 151 -22.60 -12.57 16.68
CA PHE A 151 -23.29 -13.35 17.70
C PHE A 151 -24.19 -14.38 17.02
N GLY A 152 -24.23 -15.58 17.58
CA GLY A 152 -25.02 -16.68 17.04
C GLY A 152 -25.27 -17.81 18.02
N PRO A 153 -26.06 -18.82 17.60
CA PRO A 153 -26.30 -20.01 18.39
C PRO A 153 -25.02 -20.84 18.52
N ASP A 154 -24.91 -21.59 19.62
CA ASP A 154 -23.82 -22.52 19.93
C ASP A 154 -23.78 -23.78 19.03
N LYS A 155 -24.77 -23.96 18.15
CA LYS A 155 -24.92 -25.13 17.28
C LYS A 155 -24.63 -24.84 15.80
N GLN A 156 -24.25 -23.61 15.45
CA GLN A 156 -23.99 -23.23 14.06
C GLN A 156 -22.68 -22.46 13.95
N ASN A 157 -22.01 -22.63 12.82
CA ASN A 157 -20.83 -21.85 12.48
C ASN A 157 -21.19 -20.36 12.47
N LEU A 158 -20.29 -19.53 12.99
CA LEU A 158 -20.50 -18.11 13.14
C LEU A 158 -19.69 -17.34 12.11
N ALA A 159 -20.38 -16.58 11.27
CA ALA A 159 -19.77 -15.67 10.31
C ALA A 159 -19.52 -14.30 10.98
N MET A 160 -18.26 -13.89 11.05
CA MET A 160 -17.82 -12.57 11.48
C MET A 160 -17.45 -11.70 10.28
N PRO A 161 -18.29 -10.71 9.91
CA PRO A 161 -18.00 -9.86 8.77
C PRO A 161 -16.84 -8.91 9.08
N PHE A 162 -16.00 -8.64 8.10
CA PHE A 162 -15.02 -7.56 8.13
C PHE A 162 -15.13 -6.70 6.89
N GLU A 163 -14.67 -5.46 7.02
CA GLU A 163 -14.74 -4.45 5.96
C GLU A 163 -13.35 -3.86 5.70
N LEU A 164 -13.04 -3.62 4.43
CA LEU A 164 -11.97 -2.71 4.04
C LEU A 164 -12.56 -1.32 3.86
N GLN A 165 -12.01 -0.34 4.58
CA GLN A 165 -12.45 1.03 4.58
C GLN A 165 -11.30 1.95 4.17
N TYR A 166 -11.60 3.13 3.66
CA TYR A 166 -10.63 4.19 3.44
C TYR A 166 -11.14 5.52 3.99
N TRP A 167 -10.22 6.40 4.39
CA TRP A 167 -10.57 7.76 4.80
C TRP A 167 -10.89 8.61 3.58
N ASP A 168 -12.12 9.12 3.48
CA ASP A 168 -12.57 9.97 2.37
C ASP A 168 -12.25 11.47 2.58
N GLY A 169 -11.59 11.81 3.68
CA GLY A 169 -11.36 13.19 4.14
C GLY A 169 -12.29 13.59 5.30
N THR A 170 -13.40 12.89 5.49
CA THR A 170 -14.40 13.18 6.53
C THR A 170 -14.74 11.99 7.42
N ARG A 171 -14.75 10.79 6.84
CA ARG A 171 -15.06 9.53 7.54
C ARG A 171 -14.37 8.36 6.85
N PHE A 172 -14.37 7.23 7.54
CA PHE A 172 -14.05 5.96 6.91
C PHE A 172 -15.25 5.46 6.10
N ALA A 173 -15.07 5.37 4.79
CA ALA A 173 -16.05 4.82 3.84
C ALA A 173 -15.64 3.42 3.41
N LEU A 174 -16.62 2.58 3.05
CA LEU A 174 -16.38 1.24 2.51
C LEU A 174 -15.61 1.33 1.19
N ASN A 175 -14.56 0.54 1.03
CA ASN A 175 -13.79 0.50 -0.20
C ASN A 175 -14.44 -0.43 -1.24
N ILE A 176 -15.40 0.10 -2.00
CA ILE A 176 -16.04 -0.62 -3.11
C ILE A 176 -15.24 -0.56 -4.43
N LEU A 177 -14.13 0.17 -4.44
CA LEU A 177 -13.31 0.40 -5.64
C LEU A 177 -12.25 -0.68 -5.85
N ASP A 178 -12.24 -1.67 -4.98
CA ASP A 178 -11.45 -2.88 -5.07
C ASP A 178 -11.75 -3.57 -6.42
N ASN A 179 -10.73 -3.66 -7.28
CA ASN A 179 -10.85 -4.21 -8.63
C ASN A 179 -9.73 -5.22 -8.85
N THR A 180 -9.76 -5.94 -9.97
CA THR A 180 -8.79 -7.02 -10.25
C THR A 180 -7.33 -6.54 -10.44
N LEU A 181 -7.07 -5.23 -10.43
CA LEU A 181 -5.73 -4.64 -10.41
C LEU A 181 -5.26 -4.33 -8.98
N ASP A 182 -6.13 -4.45 -7.97
CA ASP A 182 -5.82 -4.20 -6.57
C ASP A 182 -5.52 -5.55 -5.90
N ASN A 183 -4.25 -5.86 -5.61
CA ASN A 183 -3.84 -7.11 -4.96
C ASN A 183 -4.07 -7.09 -3.43
N CYS A 184 -5.12 -6.38 -3.03
CA CYS A 184 -5.41 -5.95 -1.67
C CYS A 184 -6.61 -6.70 -1.07
N SER A 185 -7.22 -7.59 -1.85
CA SER A 185 -8.47 -8.28 -1.54
C SER A 185 -8.28 -9.76 -1.16
N SER A 186 -7.06 -10.26 -1.01
CA SER A 186 -6.82 -11.68 -0.72
C SER A 186 -5.71 -11.91 0.30
N GLY A 187 -5.59 -13.16 0.78
CA GLY A 187 -4.50 -13.56 1.69
C GLY A 187 -4.73 -13.23 3.17
N PHE A 188 -5.96 -12.90 3.55
CA PHE A 188 -6.33 -12.63 4.93
C PHE A 188 -6.31 -13.91 5.78
N THR A 189 -5.87 -13.77 7.03
CA THR A 189 -5.96 -14.86 8.03
C THR A 189 -6.52 -14.31 9.34
N ALA A 190 -6.96 -15.18 10.24
CA ALA A 190 -7.49 -14.78 11.54
C ALA A 190 -6.96 -15.68 12.65
N ALA A 191 -6.72 -15.08 13.81
CA ALA A 191 -6.24 -15.73 15.01
C ALA A 191 -7.26 -15.59 16.15
N LEU A 192 -7.36 -16.64 16.96
CA LEU A 192 -8.17 -16.65 18.16
C LEU A 192 -7.31 -16.32 19.38
N ALA A 193 -7.82 -15.50 20.30
CA ALA A 193 -7.13 -15.22 21.54
C ALA A 193 -7.05 -16.48 22.42
N LEU A 194 -5.85 -16.82 22.89
CA LEU A 194 -5.58 -17.95 23.76
C LEU A 194 -5.38 -17.51 25.22
N PRO A 195 -5.78 -18.32 26.22
CA PRO A 195 -6.51 -19.59 26.08
C PRO A 195 -7.96 -19.38 25.61
N LEU A 196 -8.51 -20.37 24.90
CA LEU A 196 -9.88 -20.31 24.44
C LEU A 196 -10.86 -20.46 25.61
N SER A 197 -11.83 -19.56 25.71
CA SER A 197 -12.96 -19.63 26.66
C SER A 197 -13.97 -20.73 26.29
N ILE A 198 -14.07 -21.05 25.00
CA ILE A 198 -14.92 -22.09 24.41
C ILE A 198 -14.17 -22.74 23.23
N PRO A 199 -14.34 -24.05 22.97
CA PRO A 199 -13.66 -24.71 21.87
C PRO A 199 -14.27 -24.26 20.54
N THR A 200 -13.53 -23.50 19.76
CA THR A 200 -13.88 -23.08 18.40
C THR A 200 -12.59 -22.91 17.60
N SER A 201 -12.71 -22.85 16.28
CA SER A 201 -11.60 -22.71 15.35
C SER A 201 -12.00 -21.82 14.18
N VAL A 202 -11.01 -21.16 13.58
CA VAL A 202 -11.20 -20.50 12.28
C VAL A 202 -11.30 -21.59 11.21
N ILE A 203 -12.42 -21.65 10.50
CA ILE A 203 -12.64 -22.54 9.36
C ILE A 203 -12.03 -21.93 8.11
N SER A 204 -12.32 -20.65 7.86
CA SER A 204 -11.86 -19.92 6.68
C SER A 204 -11.92 -18.42 6.93
N VAL A 205 -11.13 -17.70 6.14
CA VAL A 205 -11.25 -16.26 5.95
C VAL A 205 -11.45 -16.05 4.46
N SER A 206 -12.53 -15.37 4.08
CA SER A 206 -12.80 -15.13 2.67
C SER A 206 -11.86 -14.07 2.11
N ASP A 207 -11.65 -14.11 0.80
CA ASP A 207 -11.24 -12.93 0.06
C ASP A 207 -12.30 -11.83 0.18
N VAL A 208 -11.89 -10.61 -0.13
CA VAL A 208 -12.72 -9.41 -0.09
C VAL A 208 -13.30 -9.14 -1.46
N SER A 209 -14.59 -8.82 -1.50
CA SER A 209 -15.27 -8.35 -2.70
C SER A 209 -16.12 -7.13 -2.36
N GLY A 210 -15.94 -6.04 -3.10
CA GLY A 210 -16.63 -4.77 -2.83
C GLY A 210 -16.33 -4.23 -1.42
N GLY A 211 -15.13 -4.50 -0.90
CA GLY A 211 -14.72 -4.11 0.45
C GLY A 211 -15.30 -4.96 1.59
N LEU A 212 -16.00 -6.06 1.28
CA LEU A 212 -16.59 -6.96 2.28
C LEU A 212 -15.90 -8.32 2.27
N GLY A 213 -15.58 -8.82 3.46
CA GLY A 213 -15.08 -10.17 3.69
C GLY A 213 -15.67 -10.79 4.96
N ASN A 214 -15.37 -12.06 5.21
CA ASN A 214 -15.90 -12.78 6.36
C ASN A 214 -14.89 -13.78 6.95
N VAL A 215 -14.79 -13.81 8.28
CA VAL A 215 -14.15 -14.89 9.03
C VAL A 215 -15.23 -15.89 9.44
N LEU A 216 -15.08 -17.16 9.08
CA LEU A 216 -16.01 -18.22 9.49
C LEU A 216 -15.41 -19.01 10.65
N LEU A 217 -16.11 -19.02 11.78
CA LEU A 217 -15.75 -19.82 12.95
C LEU A 217 -16.58 -21.09 13.02
N SER A 218 -15.99 -22.18 13.49
CA SER A 218 -16.72 -23.41 13.81
C SER A 218 -17.63 -23.22 15.02
N ALA A 219 -18.80 -23.86 14.98
CA ALA A 219 -19.63 -23.98 16.18
C ALA A 219 -18.84 -24.64 17.31
N PRO A 220 -18.98 -24.18 18.57
CA PRO A 220 -18.44 -24.91 19.70
C PRO A 220 -19.21 -26.21 19.94
N ASN A 221 -18.80 -27.01 20.93
CA ASN A 221 -19.61 -28.17 21.30
C ASN A 221 -20.98 -27.69 21.84
N PRO A 222 -22.05 -28.48 21.66
CA PRO A 222 -23.38 -28.12 22.14
C PRO A 222 -23.39 -27.73 23.62
N ASN A 223 -24.16 -26.69 23.97
CA ASN A 223 -24.30 -26.08 25.29
C ASN A 223 -23.07 -25.33 25.81
N GLN A 224 -22.08 -25.03 24.97
CA GLN A 224 -20.97 -24.14 25.31
C GLN A 224 -21.24 -22.74 24.77
N MET A 225 -21.44 -21.80 25.71
CA MET A 225 -21.74 -20.40 25.43
C MET A 225 -20.57 -19.55 25.91
N GLY A 226 -20.29 -18.45 25.21
CA GLY A 226 -19.21 -17.57 25.62
C GLY A 226 -18.76 -16.62 24.52
N ASP A 227 -17.88 -15.74 24.94
CA ASP A 227 -17.25 -14.75 24.08
C ASP A 227 -15.83 -15.18 23.75
N ILE A 228 -15.47 -15.07 22.48
CA ILE A 228 -14.11 -15.26 22.00
C ILE A 228 -13.64 -14.02 21.26
N LYS A 229 -12.43 -13.56 21.60
CA LYS A 229 -11.77 -12.48 20.86
C LYS A 229 -11.07 -13.05 19.64
N VAL A 230 -11.35 -12.45 18.49
CA VAL A 230 -10.77 -12.79 17.19
C VAL A 230 -9.96 -11.59 16.70
N THR A 231 -8.77 -11.86 16.20
CA THR A 231 -7.89 -10.90 15.54
C THR A 231 -7.84 -11.26 14.07
N LEU A 232 -8.15 -10.31 13.19
CA LEU A 232 -7.94 -10.46 11.75
C LEU A 232 -6.53 -9.94 11.45
N GLU A 233 -5.70 -10.82 10.89
CA GLU A 233 -4.32 -10.53 10.52
C GLU A 233 -4.31 -9.86 9.14
N VAL A 234 -3.77 -8.65 9.08
CA VAL A 234 -3.72 -7.82 7.87
C VAL A 234 -2.33 -7.20 7.71
N ASP A 235 -1.99 -6.84 6.48
CA ASP A 235 -0.78 -6.06 6.21
C ASP A 235 -0.81 -4.69 6.94
N ASP A 236 0.37 -4.13 7.22
CA ASP A 236 0.52 -2.87 7.96
C ASP A 236 -0.28 -1.70 7.37
N TRP A 237 -0.43 -1.65 6.05
CA TRP A 237 -1.19 -0.59 5.36
C TRP A 237 -2.71 -0.67 5.60
N LEU A 238 -3.24 -1.85 6.01
CA LEU A 238 -4.62 -2.08 6.44
C LEU A 238 -4.82 -2.03 7.95
N LYS A 239 -3.77 -1.91 8.76
CA LYS A 239 -3.92 -1.76 10.21
C LYS A 239 -4.51 -0.39 10.54
N SER A 240 -5.10 -0.28 11.73
CA SER A 240 -5.51 1.04 12.24
C SER A 240 -4.28 1.91 12.58
N ILE A 241 -4.51 3.19 12.89
CA ILE A 241 -3.45 4.06 13.41
C ILE A 241 -2.84 3.39 14.66
N GLY A 242 -1.51 3.31 14.71
CA GLY A 242 -0.79 2.54 15.73
C GLY A 242 -0.43 1.10 15.32
N LEU A 243 -0.68 0.73 14.05
CA LEU A 243 -0.29 -0.56 13.46
C LEU A 243 -0.83 -1.77 14.24
N LEU A 244 -2.07 -1.65 14.73
CA LEU A 244 -2.77 -2.74 15.40
C LEU A 244 -3.70 -3.46 14.42
N ASN A 245 -3.63 -4.79 14.44
CA ASN A 245 -4.57 -5.66 13.75
C ASN A 245 -6.01 -5.42 14.26
N PRO A 246 -7.01 -5.42 13.37
CA PRO A 246 -8.41 -5.33 13.77
C PRO A 246 -8.84 -6.52 14.62
N THR A 247 -9.55 -6.25 15.71
CA THR A 247 -10.08 -7.28 16.59
C THR A 247 -11.59 -7.15 16.76
N GLY A 248 -12.29 -8.28 16.90
CA GLY A 248 -13.71 -8.36 17.18
C GLY A 248 -14.02 -9.46 18.17
N THR A 249 -15.24 -9.47 18.69
CA THR A 249 -15.75 -10.49 19.61
C THR A 249 -16.81 -11.33 18.92
N ALA A 250 -16.63 -12.65 18.93
CA ALA A 250 -17.63 -13.62 18.57
C ALA A 250 -18.32 -14.15 19.83
N THR A 251 -19.64 -14.09 19.88
CA THR A 251 -20.44 -14.55 21.00
C THR A 251 -21.31 -15.75 20.59
N PHE A 252 -21.06 -16.90 21.18
CA PHE A 252 -21.87 -18.11 21.00
C PHE A 252 -22.90 -18.28 22.12
N GLY A 253 -24.07 -18.80 21.78
CA GLY A 253 -25.18 -19.01 22.71
C GLY A 253 -26.21 -17.87 22.75
N ARG A 254 -26.07 -16.84 21.92
CA ARG A 254 -27.11 -15.82 21.75
C ARG A 254 -27.96 -16.16 20.53
N TYR A 255 -29.16 -16.69 20.78
CA TYR A 255 -30.16 -16.87 19.74
C TYR A 255 -30.73 -15.48 19.38
N ARG A 256 -30.95 -15.20 18.08
CA ARG A 256 -31.86 -14.12 17.70
C ARG A 256 -33.26 -14.55 18.16
N GLY A 257 -33.62 -14.17 19.37
CA GLY A 257 -35.00 -14.21 19.82
C GLY A 257 -35.81 -13.45 18.77
N ASN A 258 -36.70 -14.15 18.09
CA ASN A 258 -37.78 -13.51 17.38
C ASN A 258 -38.65 -12.89 18.49
N ASP A 259 -38.43 -11.60 18.80
CA ASP A 259 -39.26 -10.90 19.80
C ASP A 259 -40.60 -10.53 19.18
N ARG A 260 -41.43 -11.56 19.00
CA ARG A 260 -42.88 -11.45 18.82
C ARG A 260 -43.54 -12.48 19.72
N VAL A 261 -43.38 -12.31 21.03
CA VAL A 261 -44.37 -12.81 21.99
C VAL A 261 -45.22 -11.62 22.43
N ILE A 262 -46.27 -11.36 21.66
CA ILE A 262 -47.34 -10.44 22.04
C ILE A 262 -48.48 -11.32 22.56
N TYR A 263 -48.88 -11.11 23.81
CA TYR A 263 -49.97 -11.74 24.57
C TYR A 263 -49.59 -12.86 25.55
N TRP A 264 -49.74 -12.51 26.83
CA TRP A 264 -50.07 -13.41 27.92
C TRP A 264 -51.47 -13.02 28.38
N ARG A 265 -52.41 -13.97 28.41
CA ARG A 265 -53.77 -13.75 28.93
C ARG A 265 -53.79 -14.20 30.38
N GLU A 266 -53.89 -13.26 31.32
CA GLU A 266 -54.30 -13.59 32.68
C GLU A 266 -55.75 -14.08 32.66
N VAL A 267 -56.00 -15.25 33.22
CA VAL A 267 -57.34 -15.69 33.63
C VAL A 267 -57.36 -15.62 35.14
N LYS A 268 -58.13 -14.68 35.70
CA LYS A 268 -58.47 -14.69 37.12
C LYS A 268 -59.69 -15.59 37.32
N ASN A 269 -59.58 -16.50 38.29
CA ASN A 269 -60.70 -17.22 38.88
C ASN A 269 -61.40 -16.35 39.93
#